data_AF-A0A3D0XJ37-F1
#
_entry.id   AF-A0A3D0XJ37-F1
#
_cell.length_a   1.000
_cell.length_b   1.000
_cell.length_c   1.000
_cell.angle_alpha   90.00
_cell.angle_beta   90.00
_cell.angle_gamma   90.00
#
_symmetry.space_group_name_H-M   'P 1'
#
loop_
_entity.id
_entity.type
_entity.pdbx_description
1 polymer ?
#
loop_
_entity_poly.entity_id
_entity_poly.type
_entity_poly.pdbx_seq_one_letter_code
_entity_poly.pdbx_strand_id
1 'polypeptide(L)'
;SEHAHGSKGSAEINRYIIRGENSWRFGGKGKNPYQQEHDDLFHAIRNNVAYNEAEYGAKSSMTSILGRMATYSGKVVEWKDAINSQISTLPEAFAWDAMPKSLPGPDGMYATAVPGKTVVV
;
A
#
# COMPACT_ATOMS: atom_id res chain seq x y z
N SER A 1 -0.72 1.61 -17.24
CA SER A 1 0.40 0.97 -17.95
C SER A 1 1.63 1.11 -17.06
N GLU A 2 2.45 0.07 -16.93
CA GLU A 2 3.56 0.08 -15.97
C GLU A 2 4.89 0.37 -16.67
N HIS A 3 5.48 1.51 -16.32
CA HIS A 3 6.71 2.00 -16.93
C HIS A 3 7.63 2.58 -15.86
N ALA A 4 8.93 2.39 -16.06
CA ALA A 4 9.97 3.11 -15.34
C ALA A 4 10.82 3.92 -16.33
N HIS A 5 11.15 5.17 -15.99
CA HIS A 5 11.99 6.04 -16.81
C HIS A 5 13.28 6.32 -16.05
N GLY A 6 14.41 6.09 -16.70
CA GLY A 6 15.74 6.41 -16.19
C GLY A 6 16.47 7.39 -17.10
N SER A 7 17.61 7.91 -16.65
CA SER A 7 18.42 8.87 -17.41
C SER A 7 19.00 8.30 -18.72
N LYS A 8 19.04 6.97 -18.86
CA LYS A 8 19.62 6.26 -20.01
C LYS A 8 18.63 5.40 -20.81
N GLY A 9 17.33 5.46 -20.48
CA GLY A 9 16.35 4.58 -21.10
C GLY A 9 15.05 4.42 -20.31
N SER A 10 14.28 3.41 -20.68
CA SER A 10 13.01 3.10 -20.03
C SER A 10 12.78 1.60 -19.93
N ALA A 11 11.92 1.19 -19.01
CA ALA A 11 11.44 -0.17 -18.88
C ALA A 11 9.91 -0.22 -19.08
N GLU A 12 9.46 -1.17 -19.89
CA GLU A 12 8.05 -1.56 -20.03
C GLU A 12 7.84 -2.83 -19.20
N ILE A 13 7.40 -2.68 -17.95
CA ILE A 13 7.39 -3.76 -16.94
C ILE A 13 6.46 -4.90 -17.40
N ASN A 14 5.25 -4.54 -17.85
CA ASN A 14 4.25 -5.50 -18.36
C ASN A 14 4.70 -6.26 -19.62
N ARG A 15 5.72 -5.77 -20.33
CA ARG A 15 6.25 -6.42 -21.54
C ARG A 15 7.61 -7.08 -21.32
N TYR A 16 8.18 -6.93 -20.13
CA TYR A 16 9.52 -7.41 -19.79
C TYR A 16 10.60 -6.88 -20.76
N ILE A 17 10.53 -5.58 -21.09
CA ILE A 17 11.44 -4.91 -22.03
C ILE A 17 12.16 -3.76 -21.33
N ILE A 18 13.47 -3.66 -21.54
CA ILE A 18 14.31 -2.49 -21.26
C ILE A 18 14.76 -1.92 -22.61
N ARG A 19 14.59 -0.60 -22.78
CA ARG A 19 15.02 0.18 -23.94
C ARG A 19 16.11 1.17 -23.53
N GLY A 20 17.06 1.44 -24.42
CA GLY A 20 18.14 2.40 -24.20
C GLY A 20 19.50 1.81 -24.57
N GLU A 21 20.56 2.36 -23.98
CA GLU A 21 21.96 1.96 -24.20
C GLU A 21 22.17 0.45 -23.97
N ASN A 22 21.55 -0.12 -22.93
CA ASN A 22 21.60 -1.53 -22.58
C ASN A 22 20.24 -2.21 -22.81
N SER A 23 19.79 -2.24 -24.06
CA SER A 23 18.48 -2.83 -24.39
C SER A 23 18.43 -4.32 -24.07
N TRP A 24 17.35 -4.75 -23.41
CA TRP A 24 17.14 -6.14 -23.03
C TRP A 24 15.66 -6.51 -23.11
N ARG A 25 15.38 -7.77 -23.41
CA ARG A 25 14.02 -8.31 -23.37
C ARG A 25 14.06 -9.70 -22.76
N PHE A 26 13.18 -9.95 -21.80
CA PHE A 26 13.02 -11.29 -21.26
C PHE A 26 12.49 -12.23 -22.34
N GLY A 27 13.24 -13.29 -22.64
CA GLY A 27 12.86 -14.33 -23.61
C GLY A 27 12.30 -15.61 -22.98
N GLY A 28 12.25 -15.68 -21.65
CA GLY A 28 11.77 -16.87 -20.94
C GLY A 28 10.25 -16.98 -20.89
N LYS A 29 9.76 -18.11 -20.38
CA LYS A 29 8.36 -18.24 -19.98
C LYS A 29 8.15 -17.48 -18.67
N GLY A 30 7.09 -16.70 -18.60
CA GLY A 30 6.64 -16.13 -17.32
C GLY A 30 6.34 -17.26 -16.35
N LYS A 31 6.67 -17.05 -15.07
CA LYS A 31 6.23 -17.94 -13.99
C LYS A 31 4.85 -17.49 -13.52
N ASN A 32 4.03 -18.44 -13.06
CA ASN A 32 2.81 -18.09 -12.34
C ASN A 32 3.22 -17.48 -10.98
N PRO A 33 2.88 -16.21 -10.69
CA PRO A 33 3.30 -15.56 -9.44
C PRO A 33 2.78 -16.28 -8.20
N TYR A 34 1.53 -16.76 -8.22
CA TYR A 34 0.95 -17.50 -7.09
C TYR A 34 1.68 -18.81 -6.82
N GLN A 35 2.14 -19.49 -7.88
CA GLN A 35 2.93 -20.71 -7.71
C GLN A 35 4.31 -20.39 -7.11
N GLN A 36 4.94 -19.31 -7.58
CA GLN A 36 6.24 -18.88 -7.07
C GLN A 36 6.17 -18.51 -5.57
N GLU A 37 5.14 -17.77 -5.15
CA GLU A 37 4.89 -17.47 -3.73
C GLU A 37 4.75 -18.74 -2.89
N HIS A 38 3.98 -19.72 -3.36
CA HIS A 38 3.83 -21.00 -2.65
C HIS A 38 5.14 -21.81 -2.62
N ASP A 39 5.90 -21.85 -3.72
CA ASP A 39 7.18 -22.55 -3.78
C ASP A 39 8.18 -21.95 -2.76
N ASP A 40 8.24 -20.62 -2.68
CA ASP A 40 9.10 -19.89 -1.75
C ASP A 40 8.68 -20.12 -0.29
N LEU A 41 7.37 -20.06 0.00
CA LEU A 41 6.82 -20.35 1.34
C LEU A 41 7.14 -21.78 1.78
N PHE A 42 6.90 -22.78 0.92
CA PHE A 42 7.17 -24.17 1.26
C PHE A 42 8.66 -24.46 1.39
N HIS A 43 9.49 -23.83 0.55
CA HIS A 43 10.94 -23.91 0.67
C HIS A 43 11.39 -23.38 2.05
N ALA A 44 10.89 -22.22 2.46
CA ALA A 44 11.22 -21.61 3.74
C ALA A 44 10.86 -22.52 4.93
N ILE A 45 9.63 -23.06 4.93
CA ILE A 45 9.15 -23.98 5.98
C ILE A 45 9.99 -25.25 6.03
N ARG A 46 10.20 -25.91 4.88
CA ARG A 46 10.88 -27.22 4.84
C ARG A 46 12.37 -27.16 5.17
N ASN A 47 13.01 -26.04 4.87
CA ASN A 47 14.45 -25.86 5.07
C ASN A 47 14.76 -25.00 6.30
N ASN A 48 13.74 -24.63 7.09
CA ASN A 48 13.88 -23.73 8.24
C ASN A 48 14.64 -22.43 7.89
N VAL A 49 14.30 -21.84 6.74
CA VAL A 49 14.87 -20.58 6.27
C VAL A 49 13.95 -19.44 6.70
N ALA A 50 14.55 -18.38 7.25
CA ALA A 50 13.80 -17.17 7.60
C ALA A 50 13.22 -16.52 6.34
N TYR A 51 11.91 -16.39 6.28
CA TYR A 51 11.18 -15.73 5.21
C TYR A 51 10.11 -14.84 5.84
N ASN A 52 10.25 -13.52 5.67
CA ASN A 52 9.40 -12.54 6.34
C ASN A 52 9.10 -11.38 5.40
N GLU A 53 7.83 -11.23 5.05
CA GLU A 53 7.31 -10.12 4.22
C GLU A 53 6.42 -9.18 5.02
N ALA A 54 6.33 -9.33 6.35
CA ALA A 54 5.42 -8.57 7.20
C ALA A 54 5.70 -7.06 7.13
N GLU A 55 6.96 -6.64 7.11
CA GLU A 55 7.31 -5.22 6.98
C GLU A 55 6.92 -4.66 5.61
N TYR A 56 7.11 -5.43 4.54
CA TYR A 56 6.70 -5.05 3.19
C TYR A 56 5.18 -4.90 3.11
N GLY A 57 4.43 -5.88 3.64
CA GLY A 57 2.97 -5.82 3.74
C GLY A 57 2.47 -4.65 4.59
N ALA A 58 3.13 -4.36 5.72
CA ALA A 58 2.80 -3.22 6.56
C ALA A 58 3.03 -1.88 5.83
N LYS A 59 4.15 -1.73 5.12
CA LYS A 59 4.45 -0.55 4.31
C LYS A 59 3.48 -0.39 3.12
N SER A 60 3.09 -1.48 2.47
CA SER A 60 2.08 -1.48 1.41
C SER A 60 0.73 -0.98 1.93
N SER A 61 0.28 -1.52 3.07
CA SER A 61 -0.96 -1.08 3.73
C SER A 61 -0.90 0.40 4.15
N MET A 62 0.22 0.82 4.73
CA MET A 62 0.44 2.23 5.10
C MET A 62 0.46 3.16 3.88
N THR A 63 0.92 2.69 2.72
CA THR A 63 0.88 3.47 1.48
C THR A 63 -0.56 3.76 1.05
N SER A 64 -1.47 2.80 1.19
CA SER A 64 -2.91 3.05 0.96
C SER A 64 -3.50 4.04 1.96
N ILE A 65 -3.11 3.95 3.24
CA ILE A 65 -3.52 4.90 4.29
C ILE A 65 -3.02 6.31 3.97
N LEU A 66 -1.76 6.45 3.57
CA LEU A 66 -1.16 7.71 3.15
C LEU A 66 -1.92 8.33 1.97
N GLY A 67 -2.28 7.52 0.96
CA GLY A 67 -3.10 7.97 -0.17
C GLY A 67 -4.47 8.52 0.26
N ARG A 68 -5.14 7.84 1.21
CA ARG A 68 -6.39 8.31 1.82
C ARG A 68 -6.17 9.63 2.56
N MET A 69 -5.13 9.74 3.38
CA MET A 69 -4.79 10.97 4.12
C MET A 69 -4.59 12.14 3.15
N ALA A 70 -3.74 11.97 2.13
CA ALA A 70 -3.49 13.01 1.13
C ALA A 70 -4.77 13.43 0.40
N THR A 71 -5.59 12.47 -0.03
CA THR A 71 -6.84 12.75 -0.74
C THR A 71 -7.85 13.50 0.12
N TYR A 72 -8.05 13.06 1.36
CA TYR A 72 -9.06 13.64 2.26
C TYR A 72 -8.65 15.00 2.81
N SER A 73 -7.35 15.22 3.02
CA SER A 73 -6.84 16.53 3.43
C SER A 73 -6.69 17.51 2.28
N GLY A 74 -6.54 17.03 1.04
CA GLY A 74 -6.19 17.87 -0.11
C GLY A 74 -4.79 18.50 0.04
N LYS A 75 -3.91 17.90 0.83
CA LYS A 75 -2.56 18.42 1.14
C LYS A 75 -1.50 17.39 0.77
N VAL A 76 -0.28 17.89 0.57
CA VAL A 76 0.91 17.02 0.59
C VAL A 76 1.06 16.48 2.01
N VAL A 77 1.22 15.17 2.12
CA VAL A 77 1.42 14.46 3.39
C VAL A 77 2.73 13.69 3.28
N GLU A 78 3.67 14.00 4.15
CA GLU A 78 4.96 13.30 4.20
C GLU A 78 4.81 11.93 4.86
N TRP A 79 5.57 10.94 4.39
CA TRP A 79 5.54 9.58 4.95
C TRP A 79 5.80 9.58 6.46
N LYS A 80 6.76 10.40 6.91
CA LYS A 80 7.14 10.49 8.33
C LYS A 80 6.00 11.03 9.19
N ASP A 81 5.23 11.99 8.70
CA ASP A 81 4.11 12.56 9.45
C ASP A 81 2.96 11.56 9.52
N ALA A 82 2.71 10.85 8.42
CA ALA A 82 1.67 9.82 8.35
C ALA A 82 1.92 8.65 9.30
N ILE A 83 3.14 8.08 9.31
CA ILE A 83 3.45 6.92 10.16
C ILE A 83 3.54 7.28 11.65
N ASN A 84 3.79 8.55 11.98
CA ASN A 84 3.85 9.05 13.36
C ASN A 84 2.56 9.75 13.80
N SER A 85 1.50 9.75 12.98
CA SER A 85 0.24 10.43 13.32
C SER A 85 -0.37 9.84 14.58
N GLN A 86 -0.87 10.73 15.45
CA GLN A 86 -1.54 10.35 16.70
C GLN A 86 -3.06 10.26 16.54
N ILE A 87 -3.56 10.47 15.32
CA ILE A 87 -4.99 10.38 15.02
C ILE A 87 -5.41 8.91 14.97
N SER A 88 -6.12 8.47 16.01
CA SER A 88 -6.66 7.11 16.09
C SER A 88 -8.09 7.05 15.56
N THR A 89 -8.33 6.15 14.61
CA THR A 89 -9.68 5.77 14.14
C THR A 89 -10.24 4.53 14.83
N LEU A 90 -9.48 3.93 15.76
CA LEU A 90 -9.92 2.78 16.53
C LEU A 90 -11.09 3.15 17.46
N PRO A 91 -11.99 2.20 17.77
CA PRO A 91 -12.97 2.40 18.83
C PRO A 91 -12.27 2.65 20.17
N GLU A 92 -12.96 3.33 21.09
CA GLU A 92 -12.41 3.62 22.43
C GLU A 92 -12.27 2.36 23.29
N ALA A 93 -13.14 1.37 23.06
CA ALA A 93 -13.11 0.08 23.70
C ALA A 93 -13.33 -1.04 22.68
N PHE A 94 -12.73 -2.21 22.92
CA PHE A 94 -12.99 -3.42 22.13
C PHE A 94 -14.08 -4.24 22.82
N ALA A 95 -15.34 -3.79 22.70
CA ALA A 95 -16.51 -4.44 23.29
C ALA A 95 -17.63 -4.57 22.24
N TRP A 96 -18.53 -5.53 22.45
CA TRP A 96 -19.65 -5.80 21.53
C TRP A 96 -20.64 -4.63 21.42
N ASP A 97 -20.72 -3.82 22.46
CA ASP A 97 -21.53 -2.61 22.57
C ASP A 97 -20.73 -1.32 22.34
N ALA A 98 -19.45 -1.43 21.94
CA ALA A 98 -18.63 -0.27 21.66
C ALA A 98 -19.14 0.46 20.42
N MET A 99 -19.42 1.75 20.58
CA MET A 99 -19.82 2.60 19.47
C MET A 99 -18.61 2.99 18.61
N PRO A 100 -18.76 3.08 17.28
CA PRO A 100 -17.71 3.63 16.43
C PRO A 100 -17.49 5.12 16.73
N LYS A 101 -16.28 5.62 16.43
CA LYS A 101 -15.94 7.05 16.58
C LYS A 101 -16.76 7.98 15.70
N SER A 102 -17.26 7.47 14.57
CA SER A 102 -18.13 8.23 13.67
C SER A 102 -19.56 7.73 13.88
N LEU A 103 -20.45 8.64 14.26
CA LEU A 103 -21.89 8.40 14.45
C LEU A 103 -22.69 9.28 13.50
N PRO A 104 -23.93 8.89 13.14
CA PRO A 104 -24.77 9.71 12.31
C PRO A 104 -25.17 11.00 13.05
N GLY A 105 -25.28 12.09 12.30
CA GLY A 105 -25.80 13.36 12.79
C GLY A 105 -27.32 13.34 13.01
N PRO A 106 -27.90 14.49 13.42
CA PRO A 106 -29.35 14.61 13.64
C PRO A 106 -30.20 14.35 12.38
N ASP A 107 -29.61 14.49 11.20
CA ASP A 107 -30.21 14.18 9.89
C ASP A 107 -30.04 12.71 9.48
N GLY A 108 -29.43 11.89 10.32
CA GLY A 108 -29.13 10.48 10.05
C GLY A 108 -27.91 10.26 9.16
N MET A 109 -27.19 11.32 8.74
CA MET A 109 -26.07 11.22 7.82
C MET A 109 -24.73 11.19 8.57
N TYR A 110 -23.75 10.47 8.03
CA TYR A 110 -22.39 10.45 8.58
C TYR A 110 -21.54 11.58 8.01
N ALA A 111 -20.59 12.07 8.81
CA ALA A 111 -19.58 13.01 8.32
C ALA A 111 -18.75 12.36 7.21
N THR A 112 -18.75 12.98 6.03
CA THR A 112 -17.93 12.57 4.89
C THR A 112 -16.63 13.37 4.85
N ALA A 113 -15.54 12.73 4.45
CA ALA A 113 -14.29 13.45 4.23
C ALA A 113 -14.45 14.48 3.10
N VAL A 114 -14.04 15.72 3.36
CA VAL A 114 -14.03 16.81 2.39
C VAL A 114 -12.59 17.23 2.14
N PRO A 115 -12.09 17.11 0.88
CA PRO A 115 -10.76 17.60 0.51
C PRO A 115 -10.55 19.06 0.96
N GLY A 116 -9.38 19.35 1.54
CA GLY A 116 -9.03 20.67 2.07
C GLY A 116 -9.53 20.97 3.49
N LYS A 117 -10.48 20.19 4.02
CA LYS A 117 -11.07 20.41 5.36
C LYS A 117 -10.77 19.28 6.35
N THR A 118 -10.65 18.05 5.87
CA THR A 118 -10.44 16.89 6.75
C THR A 118 -9.04 16.91 7.34
N VAL A 119 -8.94 16.82 8.67
CA VAL A 119 -7.67 16.62 9.38
C VAL A 119 -7.34 15.14 9.37
N VAL A 120 -6.12 14.78 8.96
CA VAL A 120 -5.74 13.39 8.68
C VAL A 120 -4.39 12.98 9.26
N VAL A 121 -3.48 13.93 9.54
CA VAL A 121 -2.18 13.71 10.17
C VAL A 121 -2.11 14.48 11.47
#